data_AF-A0A8J4D5V6-F1
#
_entry.id   AF-A0A8J4D5V6-F1
#
_cell.length_a   1.000
_cell.length_b   1.000
_cell.length_c   1.000
_cell.angle_alpha   90.00
_cell.angle_beta   90.00
_cell.angle_gamma   90.00
#
_symmetry.space_group_name_H-M   'P 1'
#
loop_
_entity.id
_entity.type
_entity.pdbx_description
1 polymer ?
#
loop_
_entity_poly.entity_id
_entity_poly.type
_entity_poly.pdbx_seq_one_letter_code
_entity_poly.pdbx_strand_id
1 'polypeptide(L)'
;MPSSCECRELYVGVSCSKSSVSKVEVLGKIWKNWEPKAWILPTGGFGYEFRVYNLGVNSSVLSNSDLCITAAAPCSSLSQLCDVEDGTCKFSLSESSTTQYCPTCPLPPPSPPPSPPPSPPPSPPPSPPPSPPPSLPSLPAIRPIAPAFSRPPLPPWLCEVCASISVTGLPPNYTEFNSSMCSTAFRVAEALTNSATAALVPLTQPFTVSACMESEVTVCGVLANSTDGSRFQPAAKLVMEGWLDEAMVLCQPGWQIQATLGSPSSCMSVDLEQSCAQSKENPPSPPQNPPLPPSPPPPPPPPPPPQPPPPPPPPPPQPSHPPPPPTPPPPPPPPPPPPPP
;
A
#
# COMPACT_ATOMS: atom_id res chain seq x y z
N MET A 1 -11.45 -13.48 33.76
CA MET A 1 -11.78 -12.61 32.61
C MET A 1 -10.66 -12.78 31.60
N PRO A 2 -10.94 -12.97 30.30
CA PRO A 2 -9.89 -13.00 29.30
C PRO A 2 -9.21 -11.63 29.23
N SER A 3 -7.89 -11.61 29.27
CA SER A 3 -7.09 -10.40 29.05
C SER A 3 -7.35 -9.86 27.65
N SER A 4 -7.49 -8.54 27.52
CA SER A 4 -7.71 -7.89 26.22
C SER A 4 -6.53 -8.15 25.30
N CYS A 5 -6.79 -8.70 24.11
CA CYS A 5 -5.79 -8.78 23.06
C CYS A 5 -5.49 -7.36 22.56
N GLU A 6 -4.29 -6.84 22.79
CA GLU A 6 -3.84 -5.56 22.26
C GLU A 6 -3.49 -5.71 20.78
N CYS A 7 -4.49 -5.55 19.90
CA CYS A 7 -4.26 -5.50 18.47
C CYS A 7 -3.55 -4.20 18.10
N ARG A 8 -2.33 -4.29 17.57
CA ARG A 8 -1.67 -3.13 16.95
C ARG A 8 -2.16 -3.03 15.50
N GLU A 9 -2.94 -1.98 15.25
CA GLU A 9 -3.47 -1.65 13.94
C GLU A 9 -2.41 -1.10 13.01
N LEU A 10 -2.52 -1.53 11.77
CA LEU A 10 -1.50 -1.50 10.75
C LEU A 10 -2.30 -1.87 9.39
N TYR A 11 -1.93 -1.52 8.10
CA TYR A 11 -2.54 -1.84 6.75
C TYR A 11 -1.52 -2.09 5.55
N VAL A 12 -1.70 -3.03 4.60
CA VAL A 12 -0.67 -3.41 3.56
C VAL A 12 -0.80 -2.64 2.22
N GLY A 13 0.31 -2.25 1.57
CA GLY A 13 0.35 -1.50 0.29
C GLY A 13 0.13 -2.33 -0.98
N VAL A 14 -0.42 -1.69 -2.03
CA VAL A 14 -1.03 -2.37 -3.20
C VAL A 14 -0.09 -3.09 -4.17
N SER A 15 1.19 -2.72 -4.26
CA SER A 15 2.14 -3.28 -5.27
C SER A 15 2.78 -4.62 -4.88
N CYS A 16 2.49 -5.17 -3.70
CA CYS A 16 3.12 -6.39 -3.19
C CYS A 16 2.17 -7.59 -3.22
N SER A 17 2.29 -8.44 -4.24
CA SER A 17 1.53 -9.68 -4.35
C SER A 17 1.94 -10.74 -3.31
N LYS A 18 1.13 -11.80 -3.16
CA LYS A 18 1.42 -12.94 -2.28
C LYS A 18 2.80 -13.58 -2.51
N SER A 19 3.30 -13.59 -3.75
CA SER A 19 4.62 -14.18 -4.05
C SER A 19 5.79 -13.35 -3.54
N SER A 20 5.56 -12.07 -3.20
CA SER A 20 6.58 -11.18 -2.66
C SER A 20 6.92 -11.44 -1.19
N VAL A 21 6.16 -12.27 -0.45
CA VAL A 21 6.52 -12.68 0.92
C VAL A 21 7.11 -14.08 0.90
N SER A 22 8.40 -14.16 1.23
CA SER A 22 9.19 -15.40 1.18
C SER A 22 9.20 -16.16 2.51
N LYS A 23 9.00 -15.44 3.62
CA LYS A 23 9.13 -15.98 4.99
C LYS A 23 8.26 -15.16 5.95
N VAL A 24 7.54 -15.85 6.84
CA VAL A 24 6.88 -15.23 8.00
C VAL A 24 7.43 -15.92 9.25
N GLU A 25 7.92 -15.16 10.21
CA GLU A 25 8.41 -15.67 11.50
C GLU A 25 7.63 -15.06 12.65
N VAL A 26 7.21 -15.90 13.60
CA VAL A 26 6.57 -15.52 14.86
C VAL A 26 7.32 -16.25 15.96
N LEU A 27 7.76 -15.53 16.99
CA LEU A 27 8.58 -16.09 18.09
C LEU A 27 9.84 -16.83 17.58
N GLY A 28 10.49 -16.28 16.53
CA GLY A 28 11.69 -16.88 15.92
C GLY A 28 11.48 -18.21 15.21
N LYS A 29 10.23 -18.62 14.94
CA LYS A 29 9.89 -19.83 14.18
C LYS A 29 9.26 -19.48 12.84
N ILE A 30 9.65 -20.18 11.78
CA ILE A 30 9.11 -19.99 10.43
C ILE A 30 7.72 -20.61 10.33
N TRP A 31 6.74 -19.79 9.97
CA TRP A 31 5.36 -20.19 9.72
C TRP A 31 5.07 -20.31 8.23
N LYS A 32 4.55 -21.48 7.83
CA LYS A 32 4.11 -21.78 6.46
C LYS A 32 2.62 -21.52 6.24
N ASN A 33 1.87 -21.35 7.34
CA ASN A 33 0.42 -21.25 7.36
C ASN A 33 0.02 -19.77 7.47
N TRP A 34 0.05 -19.08 6.33
CA TRP A 34 -0.38 -17.68 6.24
C TRP A 34 -1.04 -17.37 4.89
N GLU A 35 -1.88 -16.35 4.87
CA GLU A 35 -2.50 -15.81 3.65
C GLU A 35 -2.58 -14.28 3.73
N PRO A 36 -2.27 -13.55 2.64
CA PRO A 36 -2.71 -12.18 2.48
C PRO A 36 -4.14 -12.19 1.94
N LYS A 37 -5.03 -11.43 2.56
CA LYS A 37 -6.41 -11.25 2.11
C LYS A 37 -6.63 -9.79 1.73
N ALA A 38 -7.06 -9.53 0.49
CA ALA A 38 -7.46 -8.20 0.07
C ALA A 38 -8.66 -7.70 0.91
N TRP A 39 -8.60 -6.43 1.31
CA TRP A 39 -9.60 -5.74 2.12
C TRP A 39 -9.82 -4.33 1.57
N ILE A 40 -11.08 -3.92 1.45
CA ILE A 40 -11.45 -2.57 1.02
C ILE A 40 -11.47 -1.66 2.24
N LEU A 41 -10.64 -0.61 2.22
CA LEU A 41 -10.56 0.39 3.29
C LEU A 41 -11.86 1.20 3.36
N PRO A 42 -12.28 1.67 4.55
CA PRO A 42 -13.45 2.55 4.68
C PRO A 42 -13.35 3.85 3.86
N THR A 43 -12.14 4.25 3.50
CA THR A 43 -11.81 5.41 2.67
C THR A 43 -11.88 5.15 1.16
N GLY A 44 -12.18 3.91 0.73
CA GLY A 44 -12.29 3.53 -0.69
C GLY A 44 -10.99 3.02 -1.34
N GLY A 45 -9.88 2.98 -0.59
CA GLY A 45 -8.64 2.34 -1.04
C GLY A 45 -8.64 0.81 -0.88
N PHE A 46 -7.63 0.15 -1.44
CA PHE A 46 -7.39 -1.28 -1.27
C PHE A 46 -6.16 -1.50 -0.40
N GLY A 47 -6.20 -2.50 0.47
CA GLY A 47 -5.04 -3.00 1.18
C GLY A 47 -5.15 -4.50 1.41
N TYR A 48 -4.16 -5.09 2.06
CA TYR A 48 -4.21 -6.50 2.49
C TYR A 48 -4.15 -6.66 4.01
N GLU A 49 -4.76 -7.74 4.48
CA GLU A 49 -4.67 -8.28 5.83
C GLU A 49 -3.78 -9.54 5.80
N PHE A 50 -2.66 -9.54 6.53
CA PHE A 50 -1.86 -10.76 6.72
C PHE A 50 -2.44 -11.61 7.85
N ARG A 51 -3.01 -12.74 7.47
CA ARG A 51 -3.56 -13.76 8.36
C ARG A 51 -2.51 -14.84 8.58
N VAL A 52 -2.01 -15.00 9.79
CA VAL A 52 -1.15 -16.13 10.19
C VAL A 52 -1.96 -17.07 11.08
N TYR A 53 -2.07 -18.34 10.68
CA TYR A 53 -2.99 -19.30 11.28
C TYR A 53 -2.31 -20.61 11.69
N ASN A 54 -3.01 -21.41 12.50
CA ASN A 54 -2.50 -22.67 13.08
C ASN A 54 -1.28 -22.47 14.00
N LEU A 55 -1.19 -21.34 14.72
CA LEU A 55 0.00 -20.97 15.50
C LEU A 55 0.36 -21.93 16.65
N GLY A 56 -0.55 -22.82 17.06
CA GLY A 56 -0.29 -23.85 18.08
C GLY A 56 0.08 -23.31 19.47
N VAL A 57 0.01 -21.99 19.66
CA VAL A 57 0.22 -21.26 20.91
C VAL A 57 -0.97 -20.33 21.11
N ASN A 58 -1.36 -20.12 22.37
CA ASN A 58 -2.52 -19.29 22.66
C ASN A 58 -2.25 -17.81 22.35
N SER A 59 -3.26 -17.11 21.84
CA SER A 59 -3.23 -15.67 21.53
C SER A 59 -2.67 -14.80 22.66
N SER A 60 -2.90 -15.15 23.93
CA SER A 60 -2.33 -14.44 25.09
C SER A 60 -0.80 -14.42 25.12
N VAL A 61 -0.12 -15.47 24.64
CA VAL A 61 1.35 -15.57 24.57
C VAL A 61 1.92 -14.62 23.50
N LEU A 62 1.12 -14.28 22.49
CA LEU A 62 1.53 -13.48 21.34
C LEU A 62 1.49 -11.96 21.61
N SER A 63 0.95 -11.54 22.76
CA SER A 63 0.68 -10.13 23.10
C SER A 63 1.92 -9.21 23.17
N ASN A 64 3.14 -9.75 23.17
CA ASN A 64 4.40 -9.01 23.05
C ASN A 64 5.41 -9.73 22.12
N SER A 65 4.91 -10.45 21.10
CA SER A 65 5.76 -11.23 20.19
C SER A 65 6.10 -10.46 18.91
N ASP A 66 7.38 -10.44 18.54
CA ASP A 66 7.81 -9.93 17.24
C ASP A 66 7.28 -10.81 16.09
N LEU A 67 6.67 -10.15 15.09
CA LEU A 67 6.27 -10.72 13.80
C LEU A 67 7.27 -10.24 12.74
N CYS A 68 8.14 -11.12 12.28
CA CYS A 68 9.14 -10.81 11.26
C CYS A 68 8.65 -11.29 9.90
N ILE A 69 8.29 -10.37 9.00
CA ILE A 69 7.92 -10.68 7.61
C ILE A 69 9.14 -10.41 6.73
N THR A 70 9.63 -11.43 6.02
CA THR A 70 10.66 -11.26 4.99
C THR A 70 10.00 -11.16 3.62
N ALA A 71 10.20 -10.03 2.97
CA ALA A 71 9.81 -9.82 1.59
C ALA A 71 10.96 -10.18 0.63
N ALA A 72 10.62 -10.47 -0.62
CA ALA A 72 11.51 -10.63 -1.76
C ALA A 72 11.12 -9.61 -2.84
N ALA A 73 12.04 -9.35 -3.78
CA ALA A 73 11.80 -8.46 -4.91
C ALA A 73 10.49 -8.83 -5.64
N PRO A 74 9.65 -7.85 -6.04
CA PRO A 74 9.93 -6.40 -6.10
C PRO A 74 9.89 -5.66 -4.74
N CYS A 75 9.45 -6.30 -3.67
CA CYS A 75 9.27 -5.66 -2.37
C CYS A 75 10.58 -5.74 -1.56
N SER A 76 11.40 -4.69 -1.66
CA SER A 76 12.72 -4.57 -1.03
C SER A 76 12.68 -4.15 0.45
N SER A 77 11.54 -3.66 0.93
CA SER A 77 11.36 -3.18 2.30
C SER A 77 9.95 -3.44 2.82
N LEU A 78 9.81 -3.50 4.14
CA LEU A 78 8.49 -3.58 4.79
C LEU A 78 7.64 -2.36 4.44
N SER A 79 8.28 -1.24 4.12
CA SER A 79 7.69 0.02 3.61
C SER A 79 7.11 -0.03 2.20
N GLN A 80 7.43 -1.06 1.41
CA GLN A 80 6.75 -1.34 0.14
C GLN A 80 5.63 -2.38 0.35
N LEU A 81 5.76 -3.22 1.38
CA LEU A 81 4.70 -4.11 1.83
C LEU A 81 3.59 -3.36 2.60
N CYS A 82 3.85 -2.18 3.16
CA CYS A 82 2.90 -1.43 3.97
C CYS A 82 2.81 0.01 3.50
N ASP A 83 1.62 0.60 3.52
CA ASP A 83 1.48 1.99 3.12
C ASP A 83 1.95 2.91 4.27
N VAL A 84 3.15 3.50 4.10
CA VAL A 84 3.84 4.20 5.20
C VAL A 84 3.38 5.64 5.36
N GLU A 85 2.72 6.23 4.36
CA GLU A 85 2.23 7.61 4.46
C GLU A 85 1.13 7.74 5.55
N ASP A 86 0.33 6.70 5.75
CA ASP A 86 -0.61 6.55 6.88
C ASP A 86 -0.08 5.63 8.02
N GLY A 87 1.20 5.24 7.97
CA GLY A 87 1.96 4.71 9.12
C GLY A 87 1.62 3.30 9.64
N THR A 88 1.12 2.37 8.81
CA THR A 88 0.43 1.14 9.29
C THR A 88 0.67 -0.12 8.35
N CYS A 89 0.73 -1.41 8.83
CA CYS A 89 0.80 -2.82 8.17
C CYS A 89 -0.16 -4.06 8.66
N LYS A 90 -1.36 -4.42 8.14
CA LYS A 90 -2.39 -5.18 8.96
C LYS A 90 -2.12 -6.65 9.34
N PHE A 91 -2.08 -6.87 10.66
CA PHE A 91 -2.12 -8.13 11.42
C PHE A 91 -3.46 -8.88 11.62
N SER A 92 -3.57 -10.18 11.37
CA SER A 92 -4.39 -11.05 12.23
C SER A 92 -3.76 -12.42 12.50
N LEU A 93 -3.86 -12.88 13.75
CA LEU A 93 -3.27 -14.11 14.26
C LEU A 93 -4.39 -15.04 14.72
N SER A 94 -4.40 -16.30 14.26
CA SER A 94 -5.40 -17.30 14.69
C SER A 94 -4.78 -18.63 15.14
N GLU A 95 -5.42 -19.26 16.12
CA GLU A 95 -4.98 -20.54 16.67
C GLU A 95 -5.26 -21.70 15.70
N SER A 96 -6.23 -21.56 14.79
CA SER A 96 -6.51 -22.48 13.68
C SER A 96 -6.99 -21.78 12.41
N SER A 97 -6.95 -22.46 11.26
CA SER A 97 -7.53 -21.99 10.00
C SER A 97 -9.06 -21.89 10.00
N THR A 98 -9.72 -22.44 11.02
CA THR A 98 -11.18 -22.47 11.19
C THR A 98 -11.68 -21.60 12.35
N THR A 99 -10.79 -21.01 13.14
CA THR A 99 -11.21 -20.18 14.28
C THR A 99 -11.75 -18.85 13.81
N GLN A 100 -12.81 -18.40 14.48
CA GLN A 100 -13.29 -17.04 14.37
C GLN A 100 -12.14 -16.12 14.83
N TYR A 101 -11.59 -15.35 13.90
CA TYR A 101 -10.57 -14.34 14.16
C TYR A 101 -11.01 -13.46 15.34
N CYS A 102 -10.09 -13.15 16.26
CA CYS A 102 -10.38 -12.18 17.32
C CYS A 102 -10.93 -10.91 16.66
N PRO A 103 -12.16 -10.46 17.02
CA PRO A 103 -12.75 -9.31 16.38
C PRO A 103 -11.83 -8.12 16.57
N THR A 104 -11.62 -7.34 15.51
CA THR A 104 -10.88 -6.07 15.56
C THR A 104 -11.46 -5.23 16.68
N CYS A 105 -10.73 -5.09 17.78
CA CYS A 105 -11.13 -4.18 18.84
C CYS A 105 -11.18 -2.77 18.25
N PRO A 106 -12.24 -1.98 18.51
CA PRO A 106 -12.22 -0.57 18.13
C PRO A 106 -11.00 0.08 18.79
N LEU A 107 -10.26 0.89 18.03
CA LEU A 107 -9.16 1.69 18.57
C LEU A 107 -9.60 2.37 19.87
N PRO A 108 -8.76 2.37 20.93
CA PRO A 108 -9.00 3.30 22.03
C PRO A 108 -9.06 4.71 21.42
N PRO A 109 -10.03 5.56 21.84
CA PRO A 109 -10.16 6.89 21.27
C PRO A 109 -8.80 7.62 21.38
N PRO A 110 -8.40 8.39 20.36
CA PRO A 110 -7.09 9.01 20.33
C PRO A 110 -6.85 9.77 21.62
N SER A 111 -5.68 9.54 22.23
CA SER A 111 -5.32 10.20 23.48
C SER A 111 -5.53 11.71 23.31
N PRO A 112 -6.16 12.40 24.28
CA PRO A 112 -6.45 13.82 24.15
C PRO A 112 -5.16 14.55 23.79
N PRO A 113 -5.19 15.47 22.81
CA PRO A 113 -3.98 16.08 22.29
C PRO A 113 -3.19 16.70 23.46
N PRO A 114 -1.85 16.51 23.49
CA PRO A 114 -1.03 17.04 24.57
C PRO A 114 -1.30 18.54 24.71
N SER A 115 -1.43 19.01 25.96
CA SER A 115 -1.72 20.41 26.24
C SER A 115 -0.76 21.31 25.45
N PRO A 116 -1.28 22.35 24.76
CA PRO A 116 -0.46 23.13 23.84
C PRO A 116 0.78 23.66 24.58
N PRO A 117 1.98 23.59 23.96
CA PRO A 117 3.18 24.10 24.58
C PRO A 117 2.98 25.59 24.93
N PRO A 118 3.58 26.07 26.04
CA PRO A 118 3.47 27.47 26.43
C PRO A 118 3.86 28.37 25.27
N SER A 119 3.05 29.40 25.00
CA SER A 119 3.19 30.24 23.81
C SER A 119 4.62 30.77 23.69
N PRO A 120 5.25 30.68 22.50
CA PRO A 120 6.61 31.19 22.32
C PRO A 120 6.66 32.68 22.64
N PRO A 121 7.80 33.19 23.16
CA PRO A 121 7.97 34.62 23.38
C PRO A 121 7.74 35.40 22.08
N PRO A 122 7.22 36.64 22.14
CA PRO A 122 6.90 37.42 20.96
C PRO A 122 8.15 37.57 20.07
N SER A 123 7.99 37.22 18.79
CA SER A 123 9.07 37.30 17.81
C SER A 123 9.67 38.70 17.76
N PRO A 124 11.00 38.84 17.57
CA PRO A 124 11.62 40.14 17.37
C PRO A 124 10.99 40.86 16.16
N PRO A 125 10.97 42.21 16.15
CA PRO A 125 10.42 42.97 15.03
C PRO A 125 11.11 42.57 13.73
N PRO A 126 10.37 42.45 12.62
CA PRO A 126 10.93 42.01 11.35
C PRO A 126 12.05 42.95 10.90
N SER A 127 13.19 42.36 10.50
CA SER A 127 14.28 43.10 9.86
C SER A 127 13.76 43.90 8.67
N PRO A 128 14.30 45.10 8.39
CA PRO A 128 13.90 45.90 7.24
C PRO A 128 14.05 45.07 5.96
N PRO A 129 13.13 45.21 4.98
CA PRO A 129 13.17 44.42 3.76
C PRO A 129 14.50 44.65 3.03
N PRO A 130 15.16 43.59 2.52
CA PRO A 130 16.38 43.76 1.74
C PRO A 130 16.10 44.63 0.52
N SER A 131 17.05 45.50 0.18
CA SER A 131 16.94 46.39 -0.97
C SER A 131 16.62 45.61 -2.24
N PRO A 132 15.77 46.14 -3.14
CA PRO A 132 15.36 45.41 -4.34
C PRO A 132 16.60 45.04 -5.17
N PRO A 133 16.70 43.78 -5.65
CA PRO A 133 17.80 43.39 -6.51
C PRO A 133 17.80 44.24 -7.79
N PRO A 134 18.98 44.55 -8.37
CA PRO A 134 19.07 45.33 -9.60
C PRO A 134 18.26 44.65 -10.71
N SER A 135 17.49 45.46 -11.45
CA SER A 135 16.56 44.98 -12.46
C SER A 135 17.26 44.11 -13.51
N LEU A 136 16.94 42.81 -13.52
CA LEU A 136 17.38 41.89 -14.56
C LEU A 136 16.89 42.41 -15.93
N PRO A 137 17.74 42.38 -16.98
CA PRO A 137 17.33 42.79 -18.32
C PRO A 137 16.18 41.91 -18.82
N SER A 138 15.21 42.53 -19.49
CA SER A 138 14.00 41.87 -19.95
C SER A 138 14.30 40.66 -20.84
N LEU A 139 13.95 39.47 -20.36
CA LEU A 139 13.97 38.25 -21.16
C LEU A 139 13.05 38.41 -22.38
N PRO A 140 13.50 38.05 -23.60
CA PRO A 140 12.66 38.13 -24.79
C PRO A 140 11.48 37.17 -24.69
N ALA A 141 10.38 37.54 -25.34
CA ALA A 141 9.11 36.80 -25.30
C ALA A 141 9.28 35.30 -25.54
N ILE A 142 8.72 34.49 -24.64
CA ILE A 142 8.69 33.03 -24.73
C ILE A 142 7.98 32.66 -26.02
N ARG A 143 8.72 32.06 -26.96
CA ARG A 143 8.16 31.48 -28.18
C ARG A 143 7.30 30.25 -27.82
N PRO A 144 6.26 29.94 -28.61
CA PRO A 144 5.50 28.71 -28.41
C PRO A 144 6.43 27.49 -28.41
N ILE A 145 6.11 26.54 -27.53
CA ILE A 145 6.86 25.29 -27.34
C ILE A 145 7.03 24.61 -28.70
N ALA A 146 8.28 24.34 -29.08
CA ALA A 146 8.58 23.69 -30.35
C ALA A 146 7.92 22.29 -30.41
N PRO A 147 7.47 21.83 -31.60
CA PRO A 147 6.92 20.49 -31.75
C PRO A 147 7.93 19.45 -31.25
N ALA A 148 7.40 18.37 -30.65
CA ALA A 148 8.17 17.34 -29.98
C ALA A 148 9.41 16.92 -30.80
N PHE A 149 10.59 16.97 -30.16
CA PHE A 149 11.83 16.49 -30.75
C PHE A 149 11.63 15.04 -31.18
N SER A 150 11.53 14.80 -32.49
CA SER A 150 11.48 13.47 -33.05
C SER A 150 12.78 12.75 -32.65
N ARG A 151 12.67 11.75 -31.77
CA ARG A 151 13.83 10.92 -31.39
C ARG A 151 14.45 10.36 -32.68
N PRO A 152 15.80 10.30 -32.80
CA PRO A 152 16.43 9.58 -33.89
C PRO A 152 15.86 8.16 -33.97
N PRO A 153 15.60 7.63 -35.18
CA PRO A 153 15.05 6.28 -35.31
C PRO A 153 15.97 5.28 -34.61
N LEU A 154 15.42 4.49 -33.70
CA LEU A 154 16.20 3.50 -32.95
C LEU A 154 16.82 2.48 -33.92
N PRO A 155 18.01 1.94 -33.62
CA PRO A 155 18.57 0.79 -34.31
C PRO A 155 17.52 -0.35 -34.41
N PRO A 156 17.36 -1.00 -35.58
CA PRO A 156 16.25 -1.92 -35.87
C PRO A 156 16.26 -3.23 -35.07
N TRP A 157 17.23 -3.41 -34.19
CA TRP A 157 17.34 -4.56 -33.28
C TRP A 157 16.88 -4.26 -31.86
N LEU A 158 16.71 -2.99 -31.48
CA LEU A 158 16.14 -2.61 -30.18
C LEU A 158 14.62 -2.77 -30.22
N CYS A 159 14.05 -3.33 -29.16
CA CYS A 159 12.60 -3.41 -29.01
C CYS A 159 12.11 -2.34 -28.03
N GLU A 160 11.50 -1.29 -28.58
CA GLU A 160 10.74 -0.32 -27.78
C GLU A 160 9.37 -0.90 -27.44
N VAL A 161 9.04 -0.92 -26.15
CA VAL A 161 7.77 -1.42 -25.61
C VAL A 161 7.12 -0.27 -24.86
N CYS A 162 5.88 0.04 -25.24
CA CYS A 162 5.05 1.01 -24.53
C CYS A 162 3.85 0.28 -23.92
N ALA A 163 3.59 0.55 -22.65
CA ALA A 163 2.37 0.22 -21.94
C ALA A 163 1.49 1.48 -21.94
N SER A 164 0.31 1.42 -22.53
CA SER A 164 -0.68 2.50 -22.53
C SER A 164 -1.95 2.03 -21.83
N ILE A 165 -2.51 2.89 -20.98
CA ILE A 165 -3.90 2.76 -20.55
C ILE A 165 -4.67 3.96 -21.09
N SER A 166 -5.82 3.70 -21.70
CA SER A 166 -6.71 4.72 -22.26
C SER A 166 -8.13 4.53 -21.77
N VAL A 167 -8.87 5.64 -21.65
CA VAL A 167 -10.29 5.63 -21.31
C VAL A 167 -11.06 6.22 -22.48
N THR A 168 -12.00 5.43 -22.99
CA THR A 168 -12.94 5.84 -24.04
C THR A 168 -14.38 5.81 -23.48
N GLY A 169 -15.33 6.44 -24.19
CA GLY A 169 -16.71 6.57 -23.70
C GLY A 169 -16.93 7.65 -22.64
N LEU A 170 -15.99 8.60 -22.48
CA LEU A 170 -16.15 9.76 -21.60
C LEU A 170 -17.36 10.62 -22.04
N PRO A 171 -18.29 11.00 -21.14
CA PRO A 171 -19.30 11.99 -21.45
C PRO A 171 -18.64 13.36 -21.67
N PRO A 172 -19.18 14.25 -22.52
CA PRO A 172 -18.49 15.43 -23.04
C PRO A 172 -18.13 16.53 -22.01
N ASN A 173 -18.46 16.33 -20.74
CA ASN A 173 -18.16 17.23 -19.63
C ASN A 173 -17.18 16.60 -18.61
N TYR A 174 -16.55 15.45 -18.92
CA TYR A 174 -15.62 14.75 -18.03
C TYR A 174 -14.18 14.84 -18.53
N THR A 175 -13.50 15.90 -18.09
CA THR A 175 -12.04 15.91 -17.84
C THR A 175 -11.83 15.19 -16.50
N GLU A 176 -10.90 14.27 -16.27
CA GLU A 176 -9.63 13.94 -16.94
C GLU A 176 -9.08 12.66 -16.26
N PHE A 177 -8.11 11.98 -16.87
CA PHE A 177 -7.06 11.29 -16.10
C PHE A 177 -6.36 12.33 -15.21
N ASN A 178 -6.77 12.40 -13.94
CA ASN A 178 -6.24 13.40 -13.02
C ASN A 178 -4.75 13.16 -12.68
N SER A 179 -4.12 14.12 -12.00
CA SER A 179 -2.73 14.02 -11.55
C SER A 179 -2.42 12.78 -10.69
N SER A 180 -3.44 12.18 -10.04
CA SER A 180 -3.29 10.92 -9.30
C SER A 180 -3.06 9.74 -10.24
N MET A 181 -3.75 9.65 -11.38
CA MET A 181 -3.48 8.61 -12.37
C MET A 181 -2.13 8.80 -13.09
N CYS A 182 -1.64 10.04 -13.25
CA CYS A 182 -0.24 10.25 -13.63
C CYS A 182 0.73 9.76 -12.56
N SER A 183 0.36 9.79 -11.26
CA SER A 183 1.20 9.29 -10.17
C SER A 183 1.28 7.75 -10.14
N THR A 184 0.18 7.05 -10.44
CA THR A 184 0.20 5.57 -10.55
C THR A 184 1.00 5.10 -11.77
N ALA A 185 1.06 5.89 -12.84
CA ALA A 185 1.92 5.63 -14.00
C ALA A 185 3.41 5.40 -13.63
N PHE A 186 3.92 6.14 -12.64
CA PHE A 186 5.29 5.94 -12.15
C PHE A 186 5.45 4.60 -11.42
N ARG A 187 4.46 4.18 -10.62
CA ARG A 187 4.45 2.86 -9.96
C ARG A 187 4.41 1.73 -10.99
N VAL A 188 3.67 1.90 -12.09
CA VAL A 188 3.62 0.94 -13.21
C VAL A 188 4.95 0.89 -13.96
N ALA A 189 5.58 2.03 -14.22
CA ALA A 189 6.92 2.09 -14.82
C ALA A 189 7.99 1.39 -13.97
N GLU A 190 7.95 1.58 -12.65
CA GLU A 190 8.78 0.84 -11.71
C GLU A 190 8.46 -0.67 -11.72
N ALA A 191 7.17 -1.05 -11.66
CA ALA A 191 6.72 -2.44 -11.68
C ALA A 191 7.11 -3.20 -12.97
N LEU A 192 7.02 -2.56 -14.13
CA LEU A 192 7.49 -3.12 -15.40
C LEU A 192 9.02 -3.29 -15.41
N THR A 193 9.76 -2.30 -14.92
CA THR A 193 11.23 -2.35 -14.82
C THR A 193 11.70 -3.46 -13.87
N ASN A 194 11.07 -3.58 -12.71
CA ASN A 194 11.34 -4.62 -11.72
C ASN A 194 10.95 -6.00 -12.25
N SER A 195 9.84 -6.12 -12.97
CA SER A 195 9.39 -7.38 -13.58
C SER A 195 10.31 -7.86 -14.71
N ALA A 196 10.83 -6.95 -15.54
CA ALA A 196 11.82 -7.29 -16.56
C ALA A 196 13.13 -7.78 -15.91
N THR A 197 13.58 -7.09 -14.86
CA THR A 197 14.76 -7.49 -14.07
C THR A 197 14.58 -8.87 -13.43
N ALA A 198 13.42 -9.13 -12.82
CA ALA A 198 13.09 -10.42 -12.20
C ALA A 198 13.00 -11.56 -13.24
N ALA A 199 12.54 -11.27 -14.45
CA ALA A 199 12.53 -12.21 -15.58
C ALA A 199 13.92 -12.43 -16.23
N LEU A 200 14.98 -11.78 -15.70
CA LEU A 200 16.34 -11.76 -16.27
C LEU A 200 16.39 -11.22 -17.70
N VAL A 201 15.55 -10.23 -18.00
CA VAL A 201 15.44 -9.61 -19.32
C VAL A 201 16.19 -8.28 -19.33
N PRO A 202 17.24 -8.12 -20.17
CA PRO A 202 18.06 -6.91 -20.20
C PRO A 202 17.32 -5.72 -20.81
N LEU A 203 17.14 -4.68 -19.99
CA LEU A 203 16.69 -3.36 -20.40
C LEU A 203 17.88 -2.51 -20.85
N THR A 204 17.76 -1.89 -22.02
CA THR A 204 18.67 -0.83 -22.50
C THR A 204 18.19 0.56 -22.07
N GLN A 205 16.88 0.72 -21.85
CA GLN A 205 16.28 1.85 -21.15
C GLN A 205 15.21 1.32 -20.19
N PRO A 206 15.19 1.76 -18.91
CA PRO A 206 14.12 1.41 -17.98
C PRO A 206 12.78 1.98 -18.44
N PHE A 207 11.68 1.42 -17.96
CA PHE A 207 10.37 1.98 -18.24
C PHE A 207 10.21 3.33 -17.54
N THR A 208 9.68 4.32 -18.28
CA THR A 208 9.44 5.68 -17.80
C THR A 208 8.12 6.20 -18.36
N VAL A 209 7.45 7.11 -17.64
CA VAL A 209 6.23 7.76 -18.14
C VAL A 209 6.60 8.63 -19.34
N SER A 210 6.16 8.22 -20.53
CA SER A 210 6.41 8.92 -21.80
C SER A 210 5.32 9.93 -22.13
N ALA A 211 4.09 9.67 -21.69
CA ALA A 211 2.96 10.59 -21.80
C ALA A 211 2.00 10.41 -20.62
N CYS A 212 1.43 11.52 -20.16
CA CYS A 212 0.21 11.51 -19.35
C CYS A 212 -0.69 12.61 -19.92
N MET A 213 -1.76 12.20 -20.58
CA MET A 213 -2.74 13.06 -21.26
C MET A 213 -4.14 12.78 -20.69
N GLU A 214 -5.10 13.65 -21.01
CA GLU A 214 -6.45 13.64 -20.43
C GLU A 214 -7.21 12.30 -20.55
N SER A 215 -6.90 11.50 -21.58
CA SER A 215 -7.56 10.22 -21.89
C SER A 215 -6.59 9.05 -22.03
N GLU A 216 -5.28 9.26 -21.91
CA GLU A 216 -4.25 8.24 -22.15
C GLU A 216 -3.01 8.47 -21.30
N VAL A 217 -2.51 7.40 -20.69
CA VAL A 217 -1.24 7.39 -19.96
C VAL A 217 -0.34 6.32 -20.55
N THR A 218 0.85 6.72 -21.00
CA THR A 218 1.79 5.87 -21.74
C THR A 218 3.13 5.79 -21.03
N VAL A 219 3.61 4.58 -20.78
CA VAL A 219 4.86 4.24 -20.10
C VAL A 219 5.73 3.42 -21.07
N CYS A 220 6.90 3.92 -21.47
CA CYS A 220 7.75 3.26 -22.46
C CYS A 220 9.13 2.90 -21.90
N GLY A 221 9.67 1.77 -22.35
CA GLY A 221 11.01 1.26 -22.05
C GLY A 221 11.59 0.54 -23.28
N VAL A 222 12.89 0.21 -23.26
CA VAL A 222 13.57 -0.40 -24.41
C VAL A 222 14.34 -1.65 -24.01
N LEU A 223 13.95 -2.78 -24.57
CA LEU A 223 14.58 -4.09 -24.39
C LEU A 223 15.72 -4.29 -25.40
N ALA A 224 16.71 -5.10 -25.03
CA ALA A 224 17.88 -5.34 -25.87
C ALA A 224 17.59 -6.00 -27.23
N ASN A 225 16.52 -6.79 -27.35
CA ASN A 225 16.09 -7.44 -28.58
C ASN A 225 14.63 -7.96 -28.48
N SER A 226 14.12 -8.54 -29.57
CA SER A 226 12.76 -9.07 -29.65
C SER A 226 12.52 -10.38 -28.90
N THR A 227 13.53 -11.27 -28.82
CA THR A 227 13.43 -12.54 -28.07
C THR A 227 13.26 -12.29 -26.57
N ASP A 228 13.99 -11.30 -26.06
CA ASP A 228 13.85 -10.80 -24.69
C ASP A 228 12.44 -10.23 -24.42
N GLY A 229 11.82 -9.60 -25.42
CA GLY A 229 10.40 -9.24 -25.37
C GLY A 229 9.46 -10.42 -25.16
N SER A 230 9.57 -11.46 -25.98
CA SER A 230 8.72 -12.66 -25.82
C SER A 230 8.89 -13.34 -24.45
N ARG A 231 10.06 -13.19 -23.80
CA ARG A 231 10.32 -13.70 -22.44
C ARG A 231 9.73 -12.79 -21.36
N PHE A 232 9.70 -11.47 -21.57
CA PHE A 232 9.11 -10.50 -20.65
C PHE A 232 7.57 -10.49 -20.68
N GLN A 233 6.96 -10.78 -21.84
CA GLN A 233 5.52 -10.65 -22.08
C GLN A 233 4.60 -11.25 -20.99
N PRO A 234 4.86 -12.45 -20.41
CA PRO A 234 4.02 -13.00 -19.34
C PRO A 234 4.07 -12.19 -18.04
N ALA A 235 5.25 -11.67 -17.67
CA ALA A 235 5.43 -10.84 -16.48
C ALA A 235 4.82 -9.45 -16.69
N ALA A 236 5.02 -8.87 -17.89
CA ALA A 236 4.42 -7.60 -18.26
C ALA A 236 2.88 -7.67 -18.26
N LYS A 237 2.28 -8.76 -18.75
CA LYS A 237 0.83 -8.98 -18.72
C LYS A 237 0.27 -8.91 -17.30
N LEU A 238 0.93 -9.53 -16.31
CA LEU A 238 0.50 -9.47 -14.91
C LEU A 238 0.53 -8.05 -14.33
N VAL A 239 1.51 -7.22 -14.73
CA VAL A 239 1.56 -5.80 -14.34
C VAL A 239 0.43 -5.01 -15.00
N MET A 240 0.14 -5.27 -16.28
CA MET A 240 -0.97 -4.62 -16.99
C MET A 240 -2.36 -5.01 -16.44
N GLU A 241 -2.54 -6.27 -16.03
CA GLU A 241 -3.76 -6.74 -15.35
C GLU A 241 -3.96 -6.01 -14.02
N GLY A 242 -2.90 -5.88 -13.20
CA GLY A 242 -2.95 -5.10 -11.96
C GLY A 242 -3.24 -3.60 -12.19
N TRP A 243 -2.65 -3.00 -13.22
CA TRP A 243 -2.91 -1.59 -13.57
C TRP A 243 -4.36 -1.37 -14.05
N LEU A 244 -4.90 -2.33 -14.81
CA LEU A 244 -6.29 -2.31 -15.25
C LEU A 244 -7.25 -2.46 -14.07
N ASP A 245 -6.99 -3.39 -13.15
CA ASP A 245 -7.77 -3.56 -11.91
C ASP A 245 -7.76 -2.29 -11.03
N GLU A 246 -6.62 -1.58 -10.91
CA GLU A 246 -6.56 -0.28 -10.23
C GLU A 246 -7.39 0.80 -10.96
N ALA A 247 -7.32 0.86 -12.30
CA ALA A 247 -8.11 1.80 -13.09
C ALA A 247 -9.62 1.50 -13.04
N MET A 248 -10.01 0.23 -12.93
CA MET A 248 -11.39 -0.22 -12.72
C MET A 248 -12.01 0.27 -11.40
N VAL A 249 -11.22 0.82 -10.46
CA VAL A 249 -11.76 1.51 -9.27
C VAL A 249 -12.35 2.87 -9.62
N LEU A 250 -11.84 3.52 -10.68
CA LEU A 250 -12.29 4.83 -11.16
C LEU A 250 -13.35 4.73 -12.26
N CYS A 251 -13.61 3.51 -12.78
CA CYS A 251 -14.65 3.21 -13.78
C CYS A 251 -16.00 3.86 -13.45
N GLN A 252 -16.49 4.71 -14.36
CA GLN A 252 -17.89 5.16 -14.34
C GLN A 252 -18.75 4.36 -15.33
N PRO A 253 -20.06 4.21 -15.08
CA PRO A 253 -20.98 3.55 -16.00
C PRO A 253 -20.90 4.11 -17.43
N GLY A 254 -20.55 3.26 -18.40
CA GLY A 254 -20.44 3.63 -19.81
C GLY A 254 -19.03 4.00 -20.30
N TRP A 255 -18.02 4.06 -19.41
CA TRP A 255 -16.62 4.12 -19.82
C TRP A 255 -16.13 2.75 -20.30
N GLN A 256 -15.11 2.74 -21.17
CA GLN A 256 -14.31 1.57 -21.52
C GLN A 256 -12.84 1.87 -21.22
N ILE A 257 -12.21 1.03 -20.41
CA ILE A 257 -10.78 1.13 -20.11
C ILE A 257 -10.05 0.09 -20.95
N GLN A 258 -9.09 0.56 -21.75
CA GLN A 258 -8.26 -0.29 -22.59
C GLN A 258 -6.81 -0.16 -22.15
N ALA A 259 -6.19 -1.28 -21.77
CA ALA A 259 -4.80 -1.39 -21.37
C ALA A 259 -4.04 -2.20 -22.44
N THR A 260 -3.20 -1.52 -23.22
CA THR A 260 -2.40 -2.10 -24.29
C THR A 260 -0.93 -2.10 -23.93
N LEU A 261 -0.22 -3.16 -24.30
CA LEU A 261 1.23 -3.30 -24.15
C LEU A 261 1.82 -3.64 -25.51
N GLY A 262 2.37 -2.63 -26.14
CA GLY A 262 2.95 -2.69 -27.47
C GLY A 262 2.89 -1.33 -28.15
N SER A 263 3.50 -1.28 -29.32
CA SER A 263 3.40 -0.20 -30.30
C SER A 263 3.34 -0.88 -31.68
N PRO A 264 2.98 -0.17 -32.76
CA PRO A 264 2.97 -0.75 -34.10
C PRO A 264 4.33 -1.33 -34.56
N SER A 265 5.42 -0.98 -33.87
CA SER A 265 6.79 -1.46 -34.10
C SER A 265 7.37 -2.26 -32.92
N SER A 266 6.56 -2.60 -31.91
CA SER A 266 7.00 -3.38 -30.73
C SER A 266 7.22 -4.85 -31.08
N CYS A 267 8.14 -5.50 -30.36
CA CYS A 267 8.35 -6.94 -30.42
C CYS A 267 7.31 -7.75 -29.63
N MET A 268 6.35 -7.10 -28.97
CA MET A 268 5.24 -7.73 -28.25
C MET A 268 3.95 -6.92 -28.38
N SER A 269 2.83 -7.65 -28.27
CA SER A 269 1.47 -7.12 -28.17
C SER A 269 0.71 -7.86 -27.06
N VAL A 270 0.14 -7.13 -26.11
CA VAL A 270 -0.90 -7.63 -25.21
C VAL A 270 -1.99 -6.58 -25.18
N ASP A 271 -3.22 -6.97 -25.52
CA ASP A 271 -4.38 -6.10 -25.45
C ASP A 271 -5.31 -6.63 -24.36
N LEU A 272 -5.59 -5.78 -23.37
CA LEU A 272 -6.58 -6.01 -22.33
C LEU A 272 -7.65 -4.93 -22.47
N GLU A 273 -8.91 -5.32 -22.57
CA GLU A 273 -10.05 -4.40 -22.64
C GLU A 273 -11.04 -4.76 -21.55
N GLN A 274 -11.47 -3.76 -20.78
CA GLN A 274 -12.53 -3.94 -19.81
C GLN A 274 -13.53 -2.78 -19.86
N SER A 275 -14.75 -3.12 -20.24
CA SER A 275 -15.88 -2.20 -20.17
C SER A 275 -16.29 -2.00 -18.72
N CYS A 276 -16.44 -0.74 -18.30
CA CYS A 276 -17.12 -0.41 -17.06
C CYS A 276 -18.60 -0.79 -17.22
N ALA A 277 -18.96 -1.99 -16.80
CA ALA A 277 -20.34 -2.45 -16.85
C ALA A 277 -21.21 -1.39 -16.16
N GLN A 278 -22.19 -0.85 -16.90
CA GLN A 278 -23.29 -0.15 -16.23
C GLN A 278 -23.81 -1.12 -15.18
N SER A 279 -23.80 -0.71 -13.90
CA SER A 279 -24.29 -1.54 -12.80
C SER A 279 -25.69 -1.99 -13.19
N LYS A 280 -25.78 -3.27 -13.56
CA LYS A 280 -26.92 -3.83 -14.28
C LYS A 280 -28.17 -3.45 -13.51
N GLU A 281 -29.15 -2.90 -14.23
CA GLU A 281 -30.34 -2.24 -13.69
C GLU A 281 -30.75 -2.81 -12.33
N ASN A 282 -30.95 -1.91 -11.35
CA ASN A 282 -31.54 -2.20 -10.04
C ASN A 282 -32.47 -3.42 -10.16
N PRO A 283 -32.15 -4.56 -9.53
CA PRO A 283 -32.91 -5.79 -9.74
C PRO A 283 -34.40 -5.46 -9.57
N PRO A 284 -35.25 -5.83 -10.56
CA PRO A 284 -36.60 -5.29 -10.68
C PRO A 284 -37.28 -5.42 -9.33
N SER A 285 -37.77 -4.27 -8.82
CA SER A 285 -38.15 -4.14 -7.40
C SER A 285 -38.93 -5.37 -6.96
N PRO A 286 -38.49 -6.08 -5.90
CA PRO A 286 -39.07 -7.37 -5.56
C PRO A 286 -40.58 -7.22 -5.45
N PRO A 287 -41.36 -8.14 -6.05
CA PRO A 287 -42.81 -7.99 -6.18
C PRO A 287 -43.37 -7.64 -4.81
N GLN A 288 -44.17 -6.56 -4.76
CA GLN A 288 -44.65 -5.98 -3.50
C GLN A 288 -45.20 -7.09 -2.61
N ASN A 289 -44.48 -7.39 -1.52
CA ASN A 289 -44.92 -8.41 -0.57
C ASN A 289 -46.32 -8.03 -0.08
N PRO A 290 -47.23 -9.01 0.10
CA PRO A 290 -48.52 -8.74 0.71
C PRO A 290 -48.30 -8.05 2.07
N PRO A 291 -49.21 -7.15 2.50
CA PRO A 291 -49.03 -6.36 3.70
C PRO A 291 -48.70 -7.27 4.88
N LEU A 292 -47.53 -7.03 5.48
CA LEU A 292 -47.04 -7.81 6.62
C LEU A 292 -48.11 -7.82 7.72
N PRO A 293 -48.41 -8.99 8.34
CA PRO A 293 -49.29 -9.03 9.49
C PRO A 293 -48.76 -8.09 10.58
N PRO A 294 -49.64 -7.47 11.39
CA PRO A 294 -49.22 -6.55 12.43
C PRO A 294 -48.19 -7.23 13.33
N SER A 295 -47.05 -6.56 13.52
CA SER A 295 -45.94 -7.11 14.31
C SER A 295 -46.45 -7.50 15.70
N PRO A 296 -46.06 -8.67 16.24
CA PRO A 296 -46.43 -9.04 17.60
C PRO A 296 -45.91 -7.97 18.58
N PRO A 297 -46.61 -7.72 19.70
CA PRO A 297 -46.13 -6.76 20.69
C PRO A 297 -44.70 -7.14 21.13
N PRO A 298 -43.81 -6.16 21.31
CA PRO A 298 -42.44 -6.43 21.69
C PRO A 298 -42.42 -7.24 23.00
N PRO A 299 -41.54 -8.25 23.13
CA PRO A 299 -41.42 -9.00 24.37
C PRO A 299 -41.05 -8.04 25.51
N PRO A 300 -41.50 -8.31 26.75
CA PRO A 300 -41.11 -7.49 27.89
C PRO A 300 -39.58 -7.46 28.01
N PRO A 301 -38.99 -6.31 28.39
CA PRO A 301 -37.55 -6.22 28.52
C PRO A 301 -37.04 -7.28 29.51
N PRO A 302 -35.91 -7.93 29.22
CA PRO A 302 -35.33 -8.91 30.14
C PRO A 302 -35.05 -8.24 31.49
N PRO A 303 -35.16 -8.98 32.62
CA PRO A 303 -34.82 -8.43 33.92
C PRO A 303 -33.36 -7.95 33.92
N PRO A 304 -33.05 -6.83 34.60
CA PRO A 304 -31.68 -6.33 34.65
C PRO A 304 -30.75 -7.42 35.20
N PRO A 305 -29.55 -7.59 34.62
CA PRO A 305 -28.61 -8.59 35.11
C PRO A 305 -28.26 -8.32 36.59
N PRO A 306 -28.05 -9.37 37.41
CA PRO A 306 -27.66 -9.19 38.79
C PRO A 306 -26.36 -8.37 38.86
N GLN A 307 -26.31 -7.43 39.81
CA GLN A 307 -25.11 -6.62 40.01
C GLN A 307 -23.90 -7.53 40.27
N PRO A 308 -22.75 -7.31 39.61
CA PRO A 308 -21.56 -8.07 39.89
C PRO A 308 -21.16 -7.90 41.37
N PRO A 309 -20.62 -8.95 42.02
CA PRO A 309 -20.13 -8.84 43.39
C PRO A 309 -19.05 -7.75 43.48
N PRO A 310 -18.93 -7.05 44.62
CA PRO A 310 -17.89 -6.05 44.80
C PRO A 310 -16.50 -6.66 44.59
N PRO A 311 -15.55 -5.94 43.98
CA PRO A 311 -14.21 -6.46 43.76
C PRO A 311 -13.54 -6.80 45.09
N PRO A 312 -12.70 -7.86 45.13
CA PRO A 312 -11.95 -8.20 46.34
C PRO A 312 -11.02 -7.04 46.73
N PRO A 313 -10.74 -6.86 48.03
CA PRO A 313 -9.81 -5.82 48.48
C PRO A 313 -8.42 -6.03 47.85
N PRO A 314 -7.69 -4.94 47.53
CA PRO A 314 -6.36 -5.05 46.95
C PRO A 314 -5.41 -5.81 47.90
N PRO A 315 -4.49 -6.63 47.36
CA PRO A 315 -3.50 -7.33 48.17
C PRO A 315 -2.61 -6.33 48.92
N PRO A 316 -2.10 -6.68 50.12
CA PRO A 316 -1.19 -5.81 50.85
C PRO A 316 0.08 -5.52 50.04
N PRO A 317 0.69 -4.32 50.19
CA PRO A 317 1.93 -3.99 49.50
C PRO A 317 3.02 -5.04 49.76
N GLN A 318 3.63 -5.56 48.69
CA GLN A 318 4.79 -6.44 48.85
C GLN A 318 5.95 -5.66 49.51
N PRO A 319 6.72 -6.29 50.41
CA PRO A 319 7.94 -5.70 50.94
C PRO A 319 8.88 -5.26 49.81
N SER A 320 9.36 -4.03 49.87
CA SER A 320 10.30 -3.51 48.86
C SER A 320 11.56 -4.37 48.82
N HIS A 321 11.85 -4.94 47.65
CA HIS A 321 13.07 -5.72 47.43
C HIS A 321 14.32 -4.89 47.77
N PRO A 322 15.37 -5.51 48.33
CA PRO A 322 16.63 -4.82 48.57
C PRO A 322 17.23 -4.31 47.25
N PRO A 323 17.96 -3.19 47.26
CA PRO A 323 18.60 -2.66 46.06
C PRO A 323 19.56 -3.70 45.46
N PRO A 324 19.65 -3.80 44.12
CA PRO A 324 20.59 -4.71 43.48
C PRO A 324 22.04 -4.34 43.86
N PRO A 325 22.94 -5.33 43.96
CA PRO A 325 24.35 -5.07 44.22
C PRO A 325 24.96 -4.21 43.10
N PRO A 326 25.95 -3.34 43.41
CA PRO A 326 26.61 -2.53 42.40
C PRO A 326 27.25 -3.43 41.32
N THR A 327 27.11 -3.02 40.07
CA THR A 327 27.76 -3.72 38.95
C THR A 327 29.28 -3.67 39.10
N PRO A 328 30.00 -4.77 38.80
CA PRO A 328 31.45 -4.77 38.82
C PRO A 328 32.01 -3.79 37.78
N PRO A 329 33.18 -3.17 38.03
CA PRO A 329 33.80 -2.26 37.07
C PRO A 329 34.13 -3.00 35.76
N PRO A 330 34.05 -2.31 34.60
CA PRO A 330 34.41 -2.92 33.32
C PRO A 330 35.89 -3.34 33.31
N PRO A 331 36.24 -4.44 32.61
CA PRO A 331 37.64 -4.85 32.48
C PRO A 331 38.46 -3.77 31.76
N PRO A 332 39.76 -3.66 32.07
CA PRO A 332 40.64 -2.72 31.37
C PRO A 332 40.72 -3.07 29.88
N PRO A 333 40.86 -2.06 28.98
CA PRO A 333 41.00 -2.30 27.55
C PRO A 333 42.27 -3.12 27.26
N PRO A 334 42.26 -3.97 26.22
CA PRO A 334 43.44 -4.73 25.82
C PRO A 334 44.58 -3.78 25.40
N PRO A 335 45.85 -4.18 25.63
CA PRO A 335 46.99 -3.38 25.18
C PRO A 335 47.01 -3.24 23.65
N PRO A 336 47.50 -2.11 23.11
CA PRO A 336 47.61 -1.92 21.67
C PRO A 336 48.56 -2.98 21.06
N PRO A 337 48.30 -3.44 19.82
CA PRO A 337 49.19 -4.37 19.14
C PRO A 337 50.58 -3.75 18.92
N PRO A 338 51.65 -4.54 18.96
CA PRO A 338 52.99 -4.06 18.68
C PRO A 338 53.10 -3.54 17.23
N PRO A 339 53.94 -2.52 16.97
CA PRO A 339 54.17 -2.05 15.60
C PRO A 339 54.80 -3.16 14.73
N PRO A 340 54.46 -3.23 13.43
CA PRO A 340 55.06 -4.18 12.50
C PRO A 340 56.57 -3.91 12.32
N PRO A 341 57.37 -4.96 12.05
CA PRO A 341 58.82 -4.87 11.87
C PRO A 341 59.25 -4.28 10.52
#